data_AF-A0A3D1CJU0-F1
#
_entry.id   AF-A0A3D1CJU0-F1
#
_cell.length_a   1.000
_cell.length_b   1.000
_cell.length_c   1.000
_cell.angle_alpha   90.00
_cell.angle_beta   90.00
_cell.angle_gamma   90.00
#
_symmetry.space_group_name_H-M   'P 1'
#
loop_
_entity.id
_entity.type
_entity.pdbx_description
1 polymer ?
#
loop_
_entity_poly.entity_id
_entity_poly.type
_entity_poly.pdbx_seq_one_letter_code
_entity_poly.pdbx_strand_id
1 'polypeptide(L)' 'MILQRYISKTILGSTALVLVVLMSLYTFMDFITELDDLGKGDYQLLDILTYLALSMPKRIYELLPVAALLGSVIGLG' A
#
# COMPACT_ATOMS: atom_id res chain seq x y z
N MET A 1 12.23 -14.90 25.82
CA MET A 1 11.62 -14.00 24.81
C MET A 1 11.97 -14.37 23.35
N ILE A 2 12.34 -15.62 23.03
CA ILE A 2 12.65 -16.04 21.65
C ILE A 2 11.41 -16.36 20.81
N LEU A 3 10.35 -16.90 21.44
CA LEU A 3 9.11 -17.27 20.78
C LEU A 3 8.31 -16.05 20.30
N GLN A 4 8.22 -14.99 21.11
CA GLN A 4 7.63 -13.71 20.70
C GLN A 4 8.30 -13.14 19.46
N ARG A 5 9.63 -13.18 19.37
CA ARG A 5 10.38 -12.65 18.23
C ARG A 5 10.16 -13.46 16.94
N TYR A 6 9.93 -14.77 17.08
CA TYR A 6 9.56 -15.63 15.95
C TYR A 6 8.15 -15.33 15.45
N ILE A 7 7.17 -15.26 16.36
CA ILE A 7 5.77 -14.96 16.03
C ILE A 7 5.66 -13.54 15.45
N SER A 8 6.35 -12.54 16.04
CA SER A 8 6.39 -11.18 15.50
C SER A 8 7.01 -11.12 14.11
N LYS A 9 8.05 -11.90 13.81
CA LYS A 9 8.64 -11.95 12.45
C LYS A 9 7.68 -12.57 11.44
N THR A 10 6.99 -13.64 11.81
CA THR A 10 5.98 -14.28 10.94
C THR A 10 4.83 -13.32 10.66
N ILE A 11 4.26 -12.69 11.70
CA ILE A 11 3.16 -11.73 11.53
C ILE A 11 3.61 -10.48 10.76
N LEU A 12 4.82 -9.95 11.02
CA LEU A 12 5.39 -8.83 10.26
C LEU A 12 5.62 -9.21 8.79
N GLY A 13 6.09 -10.43 8.51
CA GLY A 13 6.26 -10.95 7.17
C GLY A 13 4.93 -11.03 6.41
N SER A 14 3.91 -11.63 7.02
CA SER A 14 2.56 -11.72 6.45
C SER A 14 1.92 -10.33 6.26
N THR A 15 2.05 -9.44 7.26
CA THR A 15 1.57 -8.06 7.19
C THR A 15 2.26 -7.28 6.08
N ALA A 16 3.58 -7.42 5.93
CA ALA A 16 4.34 -6.77 4.87
C ALA A 16 3.92 -7.28 3.48
N LEU A 17 3.67 -8.59 3.34
CA LEU A 17 3.20 -9.16 2.08
C LEU A 17 1.83 -8.60 1.70
N VAL A 18 0.90 -8.54 2.65
CA VAL A 18 -0.43 -7.93 2.42
C VAL A 18 -0.31 -6.45 2.11
N LEU A 19 0.53 -5.71 2.84
CA LEU A 19 0.81 -4.30 2.57
C LEU A 19 1.27 -4.10 1.12
N VAL A 20 2.23 -4.91 0.66
CA VAL A 20 2.74 -4.82 -0.72
C VAL A 20 1.63 -5.08 -1.73
N VAL A 21 0.82 -6.11 -1.54
CA VAL A 21 -0.29 -6.44 -2.46
C VAL A 21 -1.32 -5.30 -2.52
N LEU A 22 -1.75 -4.78 -1.37
CA LEU A 22 -2.70 -3.67 -1.30
C LEU A 22 -2.12 -2.40 -1.91
N MET A 23 -0.85 -2.10 -1.62
CA MET A 23 -0.16 -0.93 -2.15
C MET A 23 -0.02 -1.00 -3.67
N SER A 24 0.31 -2.17 -4.22
CA SER A 24 0.36 -2.38 -5.68
C SER A 24 -1.01 -2.17 -6.33
N LEU A 25 -2.08 -2.74 -5.76
CA LEU A 25 -3.44 -2.55 -6.26
C LEU A 25 -3.86 -1.08 -6.24
N TYR A 26 -3.62 -0.38 -5.12
CA TYR A 26 -3.95 1.03 -4.99
C TYR A 26 -3.15 1.90 -5.96
N THR A 27 -1.84 1.67 -6.05
CA THR A 27 -0.98 2.41 -6.97
C THR A 27 -1.42 2.20 -8.42
N PHE A 28 -1.83 0.98 -8.78
CA PHE A 28 -2.30 0.68 -10.13
C PHE A 28 -3.67 1.33 -10.43
N MET A 29 -4.60 1.33 -9.48
CA MET A 29 -5.89 2.02 -9.59
C MET A 29 -5.73 3.53 -9.68
N ASP A 30 -4.91 4.13 -8.82
CA ASP A 30 -4.63 5.56 -8.83
C ASP A 30 -3.94 5.93 -10.16
N PHE A 31 -3.00 5.11 -10.64
CA PHE A 31 -2.36 5.30 -11.95
C PHE A 31 -3.36 5.27 -13.13
N ILE A 32 -4.31 4.34 -13.14
CA ILE A 32 -5.36 4.28 -14.17
C ILE A 32 -6.29 5.50 -14.08
N THR A 33 -6.65 5.92 -12.87
CA THR A 33 -7.54 7.06 -12.65
C THR A 33 -6.88 8.35 -13.12
N GLU A 34 -5.62 8.56 -12.77
CA GLU A 34 -4.85 9.72 -13.21
C GLU A 34 -4.53 9.66 -14.71
N LEU A 35 -4.39 8.46 -15.28
CA LEU A 35 -4.28 8.23 -16.73
C LEU A 35 -5.55 8.64 -17.50
N ASP A 36 -6.73 8.50 -16.90
CA ASP A 36 -8.00 8.88 -17.53
C ASP A 36 -8.24 10.40 -17.50
N ASP A 37 -7.62 11.10 -16.53
CA ASP A 37 -7.58 12.57 -16.49
C ASP A 37 -6.38 13.17 -17.26
N LEU A 38 -5.47 12.31 -17.75
CA LEU A 38 -4.34 12.66 -18.60
C LEU A 38 -4.86 13.16 -19.96
N GLY A 39 -5.02 14.48 -20.08
CA GLY A 39 -5.55 15.15 -21.26
C GLY A 39 -6.71 16.11 -21.01
N LYS A 40 -7.26 16.18 -19.78
CA LYS A 40 -8.27 17.20 -19.41
C LYS A 40 -7.60 18.50 -18.90
N GLY A 41 -7.00 19.24 -19.82
CA GLY A 41 -6.43 20.58 -19.59
C GLY A 41 -5.09 20.55 -18.87
N ASP A 42 -4.01 20.90 -19.57
CA ASP A 42 -2.60 21.05 -19.13
C ASP A 42 -2.02 20.04 -18.12
N TYR A 43 -2.72 18.94 -17.84
CA TYR A 43 -2.36 17.92 -16.87
C TYR A 43 -1.20 17.09 -17.43
N GLN A 44 0.01 17.37 -16.96
CA GLN A 44 1.22 16.71 -17.41
C GLN A 44 1.49 15.43 -16.60
N LEU A 45 2.17 14.47 -17.22
CA LEU A 45 2.71 13.26 -16.54
C LEU A 45 3.51 13.59 -15.27
N LEU A 46 4.09 14.78 -15.18
CA LEU A 46 4.82 15.27 -14.00
C LEU A 46 3.90 15.59 -12.82
N ASP A 47 2.71 16.14 -13.05
CA ASP A 47 1.74 16.42 -11.99
C ASP A 47 1.21 15.11 -11.38
N ILE A 48 0.97 14.11 -12.23
CA ILE A 48 0.58 12.75 -11.83
C ILE A 48 1.64 12.11 -10.95
N LEU A 49 2.91 12.16 -11.34
CA LEU A 49 4.01 11.63 -10.54
C LEU A 49 4.13 12.31 -9.18
N THR A 50 3.94 13.64 -9.15
CA THR A 50 4.03 14.43 -7.92
C THR A 50 2.84 14.14 -7.00
N TYR A 51 1.64 14.03 -7.56
CA TYR A 51 0.42 13.65 -6.84
C TYR A 51 0.52 12.23 -6.28
N LEU A 52 1.00 11.28 -7.07
CA LEU A 52 1.20 9.89 -6.65
C LEU A 52 2.26 9.82 -5.52
N ALA A 53 3.36 10.56 -5.65
CA ALA A 53 4.41 10.62 -4.64
C ALA A 53 3.94 11.25 -3.31
N LEU A 54 3.11 12.30 -3.36
CA LEU A 54 2.52 12.92 -2.17
C LEU A 54 1.41 12.05 -1.54
N SER A 55 0.70 11.27 -2.34
CA SER A 55 -0.39 10.40 -1.90
C SER A 55 0.12 9.08 -1.30
N MET A 56 1.25 8.56 -1.78
CA MET A 56 1.88 7.34 -1.26
C MET A 56 2.05 7.29 0.27
N PRO A 57 2.67 8.29 0.94
CA PRO A 57 2.85 8.23 2.40
C PRO A 57 1.51 8.21 3.14
N LYS A 58 0.52 8.98 2.70
CA LYS A 58 -0.83 8.97 3.29
C LYS A 58 -1.49 7.60 3.15
N ARG A 59 -1.41 7.00 1.97
CA ARG A 59 -1.94 5.66 1.68
C ARG A 59 -1.32 4.58 2.55
N ILE A 60 0.00 4.63 2.77
CA ILE A 60 0.68 3.67 3.65
C ILE A 60 0.08 3.71 5.06
N TYR A 61 -0.16 4.91 5.62
CA TYR A 61 -0.77 5.04 6.94
C TYR A 61 -2.23 4.53 6.99
N GLU A 62 -3.02 4.76 5.95
CA GLU A 62 -4.40 4.26 5.86
C GLU A 62 -4.46 2.73 5.71
N LEU A 63 -3.52 2.14 4.97
CA LEU A 63 -3.48 0.70 4.68
C LEU A 63 -2.80 -0.11 5.77
N LEU A 64 -1.96 0.50 6.61
CA LEU A 64 -1.25 -0.16 7.71
C LEU A 64 -2.15 -0.93 8.68
N PRO A 65 -3.25 -0.37 9.23
CA PRO A 65 -4.14 -1.11 10.12
C PRO A 65 -4.88 -2.25 9.41
N VAL A 66 -5.31 -2.05 8.16
CA VAL A 66 -5.99 -3.09 7.36
C VAL A 66 -5.04 -4.24 7.05
N ALA A 67 -3.82 -3.93 6.66
CA ALA A 67 -2.81 -4.93 6.37
C ALA A 67 -2.30 -5.64 7.63
N ALA A 68 -2.23 -4.95 8.77
CA ALA A 68 -1.92 -5.58 10.06
C ALA A 68 -3.02 -6.56 10.50
N LEU A 69 -4.30 -6.19 10.31
CA LEU A 69 -5.43 -7.09 10.55
C LEU A 69 -5.35 -8.33 9.65
N LEU A 70 -5.30 -8.15 8.33
CA LEU A 70 -5.21 -9.24 7.36
C LEU A 70 -3.95 -10.09 7.56
N GLY A 71 -2.80 -9.46 7.80
CA GLY A 71 -1.52 -10.11 8.05
C GLY A 71 -1.50 -10.91 9.34
N SER A 72 -2.21 -10.46 10.39
CA SER A 72 -2.38 -11.22 11.62
C SER A 72 -3.27 -12.45 11.43
N VAL A 73 -4.35 -12.34 10.64
CA VAL A 73 -5.23 -13.46 10.30
C VAL A 73 -4.47 -14.50 9.47
N ILE A 74 -3.75 -14.06 8.43
CA ILE A 74 -2.96 -14.96 7.57
C ILE A 74 -1.74 -15.54 8.31
N GLY A 75 -1.15 -14.80 9.25
CA GLY A 75 0.03 -15.23 10.00
C GLY A 75 -0.27 -16.15 11.19
N LEU A 76 -1.51 -16.15 11.70
CA LEU A 76 -1.98 -17.02 12.78
C LEU A 76 -2.86 -18.18 12.29
N GLY A 77 -3.46 -18.03 11.10
CA GLY A 77 -4.30 -19.03 10.44
C GLY A 77 -3.52 -20.12 9.72
#